data_AF-A0A1F6EEU6-F1
#
_entry.id   AF-A0A1F6EEU6-F1
#
_cell.length_a   1.000
_cell.length_b   1.000
_cell.length_c   1.000
_cell.angle_alpha   90.00
_cell.angle_beta   90.00
_cell.angle_gamma   90.00
#
_symmetry.space_group_name_H-M   'P 1'
#
loop_
_entity.id
_entity.type
_entity.pdbx_description
1 polymer ?
#
loop_
_entity_poly.entity_id
_entity_poly.type
_entity_poly.pdbx_seq_one_letter_code
_entity_poly.pdbx_strand_id
1 'polypeptide(L)'
;MHNAVEKGKKVFVAMSGGVDSSVAAFLLQKEGYDVTGVFMKVWQPFDEAQGKPLTECTWREDRQDAMRVAARLGVPFETWNFEEEYKRDVVEYMISEYRAGRTPNPDVMCNRHIKFGVFLREALRRGADYIATGHYARIQESGIRNQESQFHLLAGVDKNKDQSYFLYALGQEELSRTLFPIGKYLKPKVRIIAQKAGLPTAQKKDSQGLCFIGKLDMREFLSHYIAPVHGEVMTSAGKVIGEHRGAAYYTLGQRHGFSTRAQSPHESPYYIVAKDIGSNTLTVAHTPKTAEKEVSVRDTRWTLSPPIVNKRYTARLRYRQRLLACSVRIGSNADAVVAFTNALGIIPAGQSLVLYDGDECLGGGIIV
;
A
#
# COMPACT_ATOMS: atom_id res chain seq x y z
N MET A 1 17.07 -20.10 -13.25
CA MET A 1 16.39 -21.30 -13.79
C MET A 1 15.02 -21.33 -13.14
N HIS A 2 13.92 -21.20 -13.90
CA HIS A 2 12.59 -21.41 -13.33
C HIS A 2 12.46 -22.91 -13.04
N ASN A 3 12.20 -23.27 -11.78
CA ASN A 3 11.83 -24.63 -11.40
C ASN A 3 10.64 -25.07 -12.29
N ALA A 4 10.67 -26.34 -12.72
CA ALA A 4 9.62 -26.93 -13.53
C ALA A 4 8.26 -26.63 -12.88
N VAL A 5 7.32 -26.07 -13.66
CA VAL A 5 5.99 -25.78 -13.14
C VAL A 5 5.36 -27.10 -12.68
N GLU A 6 5.17 -27.25 -11.37
CA GLU A 6 4.52 -28.41 -10.79
C GLU A 6 3.02 -28.34 -11.11
N LYS A 7 2.64 -28.98 -12.23
CA LYS A 7 1.25 -29.06 -12.68
C LYS A 7 0.34 -29.55 -11.55
N GLY A 8 -0.83 -28.94 -11.41
CA GLY A 8 -1.86 -29.34 -10.46
C GLY A 8 -1.70 -28.78 -9.04
N LYS A 9 -0.69 -27.95 -8.76
CA LYS A 9 -0.62 -27.18 -7.51
C LYS A 9 -1.81 -26.23 -7.38
N LYS A 10 -2.44 -26.20 -6.21
CA LYS A 10 -3.67 -25.45 -5.95
C LYS A 10 -3.34 -24.00 -5.60
N VAL A 11 -3.92 -23.06 -6.35
CA VAL A 11 -3.67 -21.62 -6.18
C VAL A 11 -4.96 -20.83 -6.06
N PHE A 12 -5.11 -20.11 -4.96
CA PHE A 12 -6.20 -19.14 -4.80
C PHE A 12 -5.73 -17.76 -5.25
N VAL A 13 -6.38 -17.20 -6.27
CA VAL A 13 -6.01 -15.91 -6.85
C VAL A 13 -6.95 -14.83 -6.34
N ALA A 14 -6.41 -13.81 -5.66
CA ALA A 14 -7.17 -12.63 -5.25
C ALA A 14 -7.57 -11.79 -6.49
N MET A 15 -8.84 -11.92 -6.90
CA MET A 15 -9.41 -11.27 -8.08
C MET A 15 -10.25 -10.07 -7.66
N SER A 16 -9.71 -8.86 -7.82
CA SER A 16 -10.36 -7.61 -7.42
C SER A 16 -11.32 -7.03 -8.48
N GLY A 17 -11.55 -7.76 -9.58
CA GLY A 17 -12.28 -7.22 -10.75
C GLY A 17 -11.44 -6.30 -11.64
N GLY A 18 -10.14 -6.15 -11.37
CA GLY A 18 -9.21 -5.35 -12.15
C GLY A 18 -8.35 -6.20 -13.11
N VAL A 19 -7.88 -5.56 -14.19
CA VAL A 19 -7.10 -6.21 -15.27
C VAL A 19 -5.86 -6.97 -14.77
N ASP A 20 -5.21 -6.46 -13.73
CA ASP A 20 -3.97 -7.03 -13.18
C ASP A 20 -4.21 -8.41 -12.57
N SER A 21 -5.22 -8.53 -11.71
CA SER A 21 -5.62 -9.81 -11.12
C SER A 21 -6.20 -10.78 -12.16
N SER A 22 -6.88 -10.26 -13.19
CA SER A 22 -7.40 -11.08 -14.30
C SER A 22 -6.27 -11.74 -15.09
N VAL A 23 -5.22 -10.97 -15.41
CA VAL A 23 -4.04 -11.50 -16.12
C VAL A 23 -3.24 -12.43 -15.23
N ALA A 24 -3.13 -12.13 -13.92
CA ALA A 24 -2.49 -13.04 -12.98
C ALA A 24 -3.15 -14.44 -12.98
N ALA A 25 -4.48 -14.50 -12.88
CA ALA A 25 -5.24 -15.74 -12.95
C ALA A 25 -5.05 -16.46 -14.30
N PHE A 26 -5.13 -15.72 -15.41
CA PHE A 26 -4.92 -16.26 -16.76
C PHE A 26 -3.53 -16.89 -16.93
N LEU A 27 -2.47 -16.22 -16.46
CA LEU A 27 -1.11 -16.71 -16.57
C LEU A 27 -0.91 -18.00 -15.77
N LEU A 28 -1.39 -18.05 -14.53
CA LEU A 28 -1.29 -19.25 -13.69
C LEU A 28 -2.07 -20.43 -14.27
N GLN A 29 -3.28 -20.17 -14.79
CA GLN A 29 -4.04 -21.21 -15.48
C GLN A 29 -3.26 -21.75 -16.70
N LYS A 30 -2.64 -20.87 -17.49
CA LYS A 30 -1.82 -21.26 -18.65
C LYS A 30 -0.57 -22.03 -18.28
N GLU A 31 0.00 -21.75 -17.11
CA GLU A 31 1.14 -22.48 -16.55
C GLU A 31 0.73 -23.88 -16.01
N GLY A 32 -0.56 -24.14 -15.80
CA GLY A 32 -1.09 -25.46 -15.43
C GLY A 32 -1.37 -25.64 -13.93
N TYR A 33 -1.49 -24.54 -13.19
CA TYR A 33 -1.97 -24.55 -11.81
C TYR A 33 -3.47 -24.84 -11.73
N ASP A 34 -3.90 -25.46 -10.64
CA ASP A 34 -5.32 -25.57 -10.26
C ASP A 34 -5.76 -24.25 -9.64
N VAL A 35 -6.30 -23.35 -10.48
CA VAL A 35 -6.63 -21.97 -10.11
C VAL A 35 -8.07 -21.87 -9.61
N THR A 36 -8.26 -21.28 -8.43
CA THR A 36 -9.55 -20.78 -7.94
C THR A 36 -9.49 -19.26 -7.77
N GLY A 37 -10.41 -18.53 -8.41
CA GLY A 37 -10.54 -17.10 -8.23
C GLY A 37 -11.30 -16.74 -6.95
N VAL A 38 -10.81 -15.76 -6.19
CA VAL A 38 -11.50 -15.28 -4.98
C VAL A 38 -11.67 -13.78 -5.03
N PHE A 39 -12.91 -13.33 -4.87
CA PHE A 39 -13.21 -11.94 -4.55
C PHE A 39 -13.31 -11.76 -3.03
N MET A 40 -12.47 -10.88 -2.47
CA MET A 40 -12.54 -10.52 -1.06
C MET A 40 -13.52 -9.36 -0.89
N LYS A 41 -14.67 -9.62 -0.25
CA LYS A 41 -15.57 -8.57 0.20
C LYS A 41 -15.01 -8.00 1.50
N VAL A 42 -14.71 -6.72 1.52
CA VAL A 42 -14.21 -6.01 2.71
C VAL A 42 -15.14 -4.85 3.06
N TRP A 43 -14.87 -4.25 4.22
CA TRP A 43 -15.73 -3.24 4.81
C TRP A 43 -15.91 -2.02 3.91
N GLN A 44 -17.12 -1.48 3.90
CA GLN A 44 -17.46 -0.25 3.19
C GLN A 44 -17.94 0.83 4.15
N PRO A 45 -17.59 2.09 3.88
CA PRO A 45 -18.03 3.21 4.69
C PRO A 45 -19.55 3.43 4.54
N PHE A 46 -20.23 3.55 5.68
CA PHE A 46 -21.69 3.69 5.77
C PHE A 46 -22.05 4.86 6.68
N ASP A 47 -22.92 5.74 6.20
CA ASP A 47 -23.53 6.82 6.97
C ASP A 47 -24.77 6.27 7.67
N GLU A 48 -24.65 5.98 8.97
CA GLU A 48 -25.76 5.49 9.78
C GLU A 48 -26.88 6.52 9.92
N ALA A 49 -26.56 7.83 9.93
CA ALA A 49 -27.56 8.89 10.07
C ALA A 49 -28.41 9.05 8.80
N GLN A 50 -27.80 8.89 7.63
CA GLN A 50 -28.50 8.95 6.34
C GLN A 50 -28.96 7.59 5.81
N GLY A 51 -28.62 6.50 6.50
CA GLY A 51 -28.99 5.12 6.12
C GLY A 51 -28.44 4.70 4.76
N LYS A 52 -27.28 5.22 4.34
CA LYS A 52 -26.70 4.95 3.01
C LYS A 52 -25.17 4.83 3.05
N PRO A 53 -24.55 4.15 2.07
CA PRO A 53 -23.09 4.17 1.90
C PRO A 53 -22.54 5.59 1.72
N LEU A 54 -21.35 5.85 2.28
CA LEU A 54 -20.63 7.13 2.11
C LEU A 54 -20.07 7.32 0.70
N THR A 55 -19.93 6.23 -0.04
CA THR A 55 -19.48 6.24 -1.43
C THR A 55 -20.36 5.31 -2.25
N GLU A 56 -20.41 5.54 -3.55
CA GLU A 56 -21.04 4.59 -4.47
C GLU A 56 -20.51 3.17 -4.25
N CYS A 57 -21.41 2.20 -4.22
CA CYS A 57 -21.11 0.81 -3.93
C CYS A 57 -20.47 0.14 -5.15
N THR A 58 -19.14 0.22 -5.30
CA THR A 58 -18.44 -0.32 -6.47
C THR A 58 -18.12 -1.81 -6.37
N TRP A 59 -18.09 -2.40 -5.17
CA TRP A 59 -17.62 -3.78 -4.99
C TRP A 59 -18.50 -4.80 -5.71
N ARG A 60 -19.80 -4.54 -5.88
CA ARG A 60 -20.71 -5.44 -6.60
C ARG A 60 -20.33 -5.55 -8.07
N GLU A 61 -20.02 -4.42 -8.70
CA GLU A 61 -19.55 -4.37 -10.09
C GLU A 61 -18.16 -5.00 -10.23
N ASP A 62 -17.25 -4.68 -9.32
CA ASP A 62 -15.92 -5.30 -9.30
C ASP A 62 -15.99 -6.82 -9.13
N ARG A 63 -16.88 -7.31 -8.27
CA ARG A 63 -17.15 -8.75 -8.12
C ARG A 63 -17.73 -9.35 -9.40
N GLN A 64 -18.68 -8.69 -10.04
CA GLN A 64 -19.24 -9.16 -11.31
C GLN A 64 -18.17 -9.25 -12.39
N ASP A 65 -17.26 -8.28 -12.48
CA ASP A 65 -16.15 -8.32 -13.43
C ASP A 65 -15.17 -9.46 -13.12
N ALA A 66 -14.84 -9.69 -11.85
CA ALA A 66 -14.02 -10.83 -11.43
C ALA A 66 -14.68 -12.16 -11.80
N MET A 67 -16.00 -12.28 -11.58
CA MET A 67 -16.80 -13.45 -11.93
C MET A 67 -16.84 -13.70 -13.44
N ARG A 68 -17.03 -12.65 -14.25
CA ARG A 68 -16.98 -12.75 -15.73
C ARG A 68 -15.63 -13.23 -16.23
N VAL A 69 -14.53 -12.76 -15.61
CA VAL A 69 -13.18 -13.23 -15.93
C VAL A 69 -13.03 -14.71 -15.55
N ALA A 70 -13.43 -15.10 -14.35
CA ALA A 70 -13.34 -16.50 -13.92
C ALA A 70 -14.13 -17.44 -14.83
N ALA A 71 -15.35 -17.04 -15.22
CA ALA A 71 -16.18 -17.77 -16.19
C ALA A 71 -15.50 -17.86 -17.56
N ARG A 72 -14.89 -16.77 -18.05
CA ARG A 72 -14.15 -16.73 -19.32
C ARG A 72 -12.93 -17.65 -19.33
N LEU A 73 -12.28 -17.79 -18.18
CA LEU A 73 -11.17 -18.71 -17.98
C LEU A 73 -11.66 -20.16 -17.78
N GLY A 74 -12.86 -20.38 -17.27
CA GLY A 74 -13.34 -21.71 -16.89
C GLY A 74 -12.73 -22.17 -15.55
N VAL A 75 -12.52 -21.24 -14.61
CA VAL A 75 -12.01 -21.53 -13.26
C VAL A 75 -13.10 -21.31 -12.21
N PRO A 76 -13.08 -22.04 -11.07
CA PRO A 76 -13.97 -21.77 -9.94
C PRO A 76 -13.83 -20.34 -9.42
N PHE A 77 -14.92 -19.80 -8.90
CA PHE A 77 -14.97 -18.45 -8.35
C PHE A 77 -15.73 -18.39 -7.04
N GLU A 78 -15.09 -17.82 -6.02
CA GLU A 78 -15.66 -17.69 -4.69
C GLU A 78 -15.68 -16.23 -4.22
N THR A 79 -16.48 -15.97 -3.19
CA THR A 79 -16.50 -14.68 -2.49
C THR A 79 -16.31 -14.93 -1.00
N TRP A 80 -15.27 -14.34 -0.43
CA TRP A 80 -14.96 -14.47 0.99
C TRP A 80 -15.19 -13.12 1.67
N ASN A 81 -15.80 -13.16 2.84
CA ASN A 81 -16.11 -11.97 3.62
C ASN A 81 -15.00 -11.74 4.65
N PHE A 82 -14.34 -10.58 4.56
CA PHE A 82 -13.32 -10.10 5.50
C PHE A 82 -13.65 -8.66 5.96
N GLU A 83 -14.93 -8.32 6.05
CA GLU A 83 -15.39 -6.99 6.49
C GLU A 83 -14.92 -6.68 7.92
N GLU A 84 -15.05 -7.63 8.84
CA GLU A 84 -14.70 -7.42 10.25
C GLU A 84 -13.20 -7.20 10.44
N GLU A 85 -12.37 -8.07 9.85
CA GLU A 85 -10.92 -7.97 9.95
C GLU A 85 -10.40 -6.72 9.24
N TYR A 86 -10.97 -6.35 8.09
CA TYR A 86 -10.59 -5.11 7.41
C TYR A 86 -10.93 -3.88 8.23
N LYS A 87 -12.13 -3.83 8.85
CA LYS A 87 -12.53 -2.73 9.71
C LYS A 87 -11.56 -2.59 10.89
N ARG A 88 -11.30 -3.68 11.61
CA ARG A 88 -10.42 -3.69 12.78
C ARG A 88 -8.96 -3.37 12.44
N ASP A 89 -8.38 -4.10 11.49
CA ASP A 89 -6.92 -4.09 11.30
C ASP A 89 -6.44 -3.01 10.31
N VAL A 90 -7.36 -2.41 9.53
CA VAL A 90 -7.02 -1.38 8.53
C VAL A 90 -7.71 -0.06 8.85
N VAL A 91 -9.04 -0.07 9.01
CA VAL A 91 -9.81 1.17 9.15
C VAL A 91 -9.63 1.81 10.52
N GLU A 92 -9.78 1.04 11.60
CA GLU A 92 -9.60 1.55 12.97
C GLU A 92 -8.15 1.99 13.23
N TYR A 93 -7.17 1.23 12.72
CA TYR A 93 -5.77 1.66 12.70
C TYR A 93 -5.62 3.02 12.01
N MET A 94 -6.15 3.15 10.79
CA MET A 94 -6.06 4.39 10.02
C MET A 94 -6.66 5.58 10.79
N ILE A 95 -7.87 5.41 11.35
CA ILE A 95 -8.55 6.45 12.14
C ILE A 95 -7.71 6.83 13.37
N SER A 96 -7.16 5.83 14.08
CA SER A 96 -6.35 6.08 15.28
C SER A 96 -5.08 6.88 15.00
N GLU A 97 -4.41 6.61 13.86
CA GLU A 97 -3.22 7.33 13.44
C GLU A 97 -3.55 8.78 13.05
N TYR A 98 -4.66 9.00 12.34
CA TYR A 98 -5.13 10.35 12.02
C TYR A 98 -5.52 11.15 13.27
N ARG A 99 -6.19 10.52 14.25
CA ARG A 99 -6.49 11.15 15.56
C ARG A 99 -5.23 11.60 16.28
N ALA A 100 -4.15 10.84 16.14
CA ALA A 100 -2.85 11.18 16.71
C ALA A 100 -2.00 12.12 15.82
N GLY A 101 -2.58 12.69 14.75
CA GLY A 101 -1.90 13.64 13.87
C GLY A 101 -0.89 13.03 12.91
N ARG A 102 -0.88 11.71 12.73
CA ARG A 102 -0.02 11.00 11.77
C ARG A 102 -0.78 10.74 10.47
N THR A 103 -0.05 10.47 9.39
CA THR A 103 -0.63 10.07 8.09
C THR A 103 -0.29 8.60 7.84
N PRO A 104 -1.19 7.66 8.19
CA PRO A 104 -0.95 6.23 8.03
C PRO A 104 -0.88 5.79 6.56
N ASN A 105 -0.32 4.59 6.33
CA ASN A 105 -0.44 3.88 5.07
C ASN A 105 -1.37 2.64 5.22
N PRO A 106 -2.68 2.80 4.99
CA PRO A 106 -3.64 1.69 5.10
C PRO A 106 -3.44 0.57 4.06
N ASP A 107 -2.84 0.84 2.89
CA ASP A 107 -2.58 -0.20 1.88
C ASP A 107 -1.53 -1.21 2.37
N VAL A 108 -0.53 -0.75 3.13
CA VAL A 108 0.45 -1.62 3.81
C VAL A 108 -0.26 -2.54 4.80
N MET A 109 -1.18 -2.00 5.61
CA MET A 109 -1.94 -2.78 6.59
C MET A 109 -2.89 -3.76 5.91
N CYS A 110 -3.55 -3.36 4.83
CA CYS A 110 -4.39 -4.25 4.03
C CYS A 110 -3.58 -5.44 3.47
N ASN A 111 -2.39 -5.20 2.93
CA ASN A 111 -1.54 -6.29 2.47
C ASN A 111 -1.13 -7.20 3.63
N ARG A 112 -0.60 -6.63 4.73
CA ARG A 112 -0.13 -7.40 5.89
C ARG A 112 -1.23 -8.23 6.55
N HIS A 113 -2.37 -7.63 6.85
CA HIS A 113 -3.40 -8.26 7.68
C HIS A 113 -4.44 -9.01 6.86
N ILE A 114 -4.79 -8.50 5.67
CA ILE A 114 -5.91 -9.03 4.88
C ILE A 114 -5.40 -9.93 3.76
N LYS A 115 -4.65 -9.39 2.79
CA LYS A 115 -4.27 -10.15 1.58
C LYS A 115 -3.24 -11.24 1.85
N PHE A 116 -2.25 -10.99 2.69
CA PHE A 116 -1.22 -11.97 3.04
C PHE A 116 -1.37 -12.47 4.48
N GLY A 117 -2.39 -11.99 5.20
CA GLY A 117 -2.79 -12.50 6.50
C GLY A 117 -4.00 -13.43 6.38
N VAL A 118 -5.21 -12.88 6.58
CA VAL A 118 -6.46 -13.67 6.64
C VAL A 118 -6.69 -14.47 5.35
N PHE A 119 -6.50 -13.86 4.17
CA PHE A 119 -6.67 -14.54 2.88
C PHE A 119 -5.70 -15.71 2.71
N LEU A 120 -4.42 -15.52 3.05
CA LEU A 120 -3.42 -16.58 3.00
C LEU A 120 -3.80 -17.74 3.92
N ARG A 121 -4.09 -17.45 5.20
CA ARG A 121 -4.45 -18.48 6.18
C ARG A 121 -5.69 -19.26 5.76
N GLU A 122 -6.72 -18.57 5.27
CA GLU A 122 -7.95 -19.21 4.80
C GLU A 122 -7.72 -20.06 3.54
N ALA A 123 -6.89 -19.59 2.60
CA ALA A 123 -6.51 -20.38 1.44
C ALA A 123 -5.75 -21.66 1.83
N LEU A 124 -4.75 -21.56 2.72
CA LEU A 124 -3.99 -22.71 3.22
C LEU A 124 -4.91 -23.72 3.94
N ARG A 125 -5.85 -23.25 4.77
CA ARG A 125 -6.85 -24.11 5.42
C ARG A 125 -7.73 -24.87 4.43
N ARG A 126 -7.95 -24.31 3.23
CA ARG A 126 -8.68 -24.94 2.12
C ARG A 126 -7.79 -25.76 1.18
N GLY A 127 -6.56 -26.06 1.61
CA GLY A 127 -5.61 -26.90 0.89
C GLY A 127 -4.90 -26.21 -0.27
N ALA A 128 -4.81 -24.87 -0.27
CA ALA A 128 -3.98 -24.17 -1.24
C ALA A 128 -2.50 -24.49 -1.02
N ASP A 129 -1.75 -24.69 -2.10
CA ASP A 129 -0.28 -24.67 -2.05
C ASP A 129 0.24 -23.24 -2.04
N TYR A 130 -0.45 -22.33 -2.76
CA TYR A 130 -0.10 -20.92 -2.89
C TYR A 130 -1.33 -20.01 -2.94
N ILE A 131 -1.12 -18.75 -2.62
CA ILE A 131 -1.99 -17.66 -3.07
C ILE A 131 -1.32 -16.88 -4.20
N ALA A 132 -2.11 -16.16 -4.98
CA ALA A 132 -1.59 -15.21 -5.95
C ALA A 132 -2.35 -13.90 -5.95
N THR A 133 -1.65 -12.84 -6.33
CA THR A 133 -2.24 -11.50 -6.46
C THR A 133 -1.74 -10.82 -7.73
N GLY A 134 -2.47 -9.81 -8.18
CA GLY A 134 -2.07 -8.94 -9.29
C GLY A 134 -1.08 -7.84 -8.89
N HIS A 135 -0.17 -8.07 -7.93
CA HIS A 135 0.83 -7.07 -7.57
C HIS A 135 2.03 -7.06 -8.53
N TYR A 136 2.54 -5.87 -8.81
CA TYR A 136 3.80 -5.65 -9.55
C TYR A 136 5.00 -5.75 -8.61
N ALA A 137 5.27 -6.96 -8.14
CA ALA A 137 6.47 -7.34 -7.39
C ALA A 137 6.93 -8.72 -7.85
N ARG A 138 8.14 -9.12 -7.50
CA ARG A 138 8.66 -10.46 -7.82
C ARG A 138 9.11 -11.14 -6.55
N ILE A 139 9.07 -12.46 -6.54
CA ILE A 139 9.72 -13.27 -5.52
C ILE A 139 10.81 -14.06 -6.22
N GLN A 140 12.01 -14.04 -5.64
CA GLN A 140 13.13 -14.86 -6.06
C GLN A 140 13.45 -15.83 -4.94
N GLU A 141 13.39 -17.12 -5.25
CA GLU A 141 13.86 -18.18 -4.36
C GLU A 141 15.38 -18.34 -4.53
N SER A 142 16.10 -18.43 -3.42
CA SER A 142 17.52 -18.77 -3.37
C SER A 142 17.74 -19.89 -2.34
N GLY A 143 18.75 -20.72 -2.55
CA GLY A 143 19.05 -21.83 -1.66
C GLY A 143 20.18 -22.70 -2.20
N ILE A 144 21.03 -23.18 -1.30
CA ILE A 144 22.03 -24.21 -1.61
C ILE A 144 21.36 -25.57 -1.38
N ARG A 145 21.74 -26.61 -2.15
CA ARG A 145 21.30 -27.99 -1.86
C ARG A 145 21.52 -28.30 -0.36
N ASN A 146 20.46 -28.74 0.32
CA ASN A 146 20.41 -29.10 1.75
C ASN A 146 20.25 -27.95 2.77
N GLN A 147 19.84 -26.74 2.34
CA GLN A 147 19.36 -25.69 3.25
C GLN A 147 17.92 -25.29 2.93
N GLU A 148 17.23 -24.68 3.90
CA GLU A 148 15.91 -24.09 3.66
C GLU A 148 16.00 -22.99 2.60
N SER A 149 15.06 -23.01 1.65
CA SER A 149 14.93 -21.97 0.64
C SER A 149 14.66 -20.62 1.28
N GLN A 150 15.36 -19.59 0.81
CA GLN A 150 15.15 -18.19 1.15
C GLN A 150 14.35 -17.50 0.05
N PHE A 151 13.35 -16.71 0.44
CA PHE A 151 12.47 -16.01 -0.48
C PHE A 151 12.74 -14.51 -0.41
N HIS A 152 13.24 -13.94 -1.51
CA HIS A 152 13.58 -12.52 -1.63
C HIS A 152 12.45 -11.77 -2.33
N LEU A 153 11.92 -10.73 -1.68
CA LEU A 153 10.96 -9.82 -2.30
C LEU A 153 11.71 -8.82 -3.18
N LEU A 154 11.44 -8.81 -4.48
CA LEU A 154 12.05 -7.88 -5.43
C LEU A 154 11.02 -6.90 -5.99
N ALA A 155 11.50 -5.71 -6.33
CA ALA A 155 10.76 -4.71 -7.08
C ALA A 155 10.26 -5.27 -8.42
N GLY A 156 9.07 -4.83 -8.82
CA GLY A 156 8.54 -5.11 -10.16
C GLY A 156 9.46 -4.57 -11.26
N VAL A 157 9.43 -5.20 -12.44
CA VAL A 157 10.20 -4.74 -13.61
C VAL A 157 9.73 -3.34 -14.05
N ASP A 158 8.42 -3.07 -13.96
CA ASP A 158 7.85 -1.76 -14.21
C ASP A 158 8.05 -0.83 -13.00
N LYS A 159 9.09 0.02 -13.03
CA LYS A 159 9.39 0.94 -11.92
C LYS A 159 8.28 1.97 -11.64
N ASN A 160 7.38 2.24 -12.60
CA ASN A 160 6.26 3.16 -12.39
C ASN A 160 5.06 2.49 -11.69
N LYS A 161 5.06 1.16 -11.66
CA LYS A 161 4.00 0.33 -11.08
C LYS A 161 4.49 -0.59 -9.97
N ASP A 162 5.80 -0.68 -9.72
CA ASP A 162 6.44 -1.43 -8.64
C ASP A 162 5.68 -1.28 -7.32
N GLN A 163 5.13 -2.38 -6.81
CA GLN A 163 4.33 -2.40 -5.59
C GLN A 163 5.08 -2.99 -4.38
N SER A 164 6.37 -3.29 -4.50
CA SER A 164 7.19 -3.80 -3.38
C SER A 164 7.13 -2.91 -2.13
N TYR A 165 6.97 -1.60 -2.32
CA TYR A 165 6.80 -0.63 -1.22
C TYR A 165 5.60 -0.96 -0.33
N PHE A 166 4.51 -1.49 -0.86
CA PHE A 166 3.33 -1.83 -0.06
C PHE A 166 3.41 -3.24 0.54
N LEU A 167 4.46 -4.00 0.19
CA LEU A 167 4.65 -5.41 0.53
C LEU A 167 5.85 -5.61 1.47
N TYR A 168 6.48 -4.53 1.96
CA TYR A 168 7.69 -4.62 2.79
C TYR A 168 7.49 -5.42 4.09
N ALA A 169 6.25 -5.50 4.56
CA ALA A 169 5.91 -6.14 5.84
C ALA A 169 5.73 -7.66 5.73
N LEU A 170 5.85 -8.24 4.53
CA LEU A 170 5.79 -9.69 4.32
C LEU A 170 7.08 -10.36 4.79
N GLY A 171 6.96 -11.50 5.48
CA GLY A 171 8.08 -12.33 5.91
C GLY A 171 8.22 -13.60 5.07
N GLN A 172 9.12 -14.49 5.49
CA GLN A 172 9.41 -15.73 4.77
C GLN A 172 8.20 -16.66 4.64
N GLU A 173 7.35 -16.75 5.67
CA GLU A 173 6.13 -17.57 5.64
C GLU A 173 5.20 -17.11 4.51
N GLU A 174 4.88 -15.80 4.46
CA GLU A 174 4.00 -15.27 3.41
C GLU A 174 4.65 -15.35 2.02
N LEU A 175 5.94 -15.02 1.90
CA LEU A 175 6.65 -15.04 0.62
C LEU A 175 6.77 -16.45 0.05
N SER A 176 6.99 -17.47 0.89
CA SER A 176 7.09 -18.88 0.45
C SER A 176 5.78 -19.44 -0.12
N ARG A 177 4.63 -18.83 0.21
CA ARG A 177 3.29 -19.26 -0.20
C ARG A 177 2.62 -18.29 -1.17
N THR A 178 3.37 -17.36 -1.77
CA THR A 178 2.82 -16.29 -2.61
C THR A 178 3.40 -16.30 -4.02
N LEU A 179 2.52 -16.07 -5.01
CA LEU A 179 2.89 -15.85 -6.40
C LEU A 179 2.52 -14.43 -6.86
N PHE A 180 3.42 -13.80 -7.61
CA PHE A 180 3.21 -12.52 -8.29
C PHE A 180 3.40 -12.67 -9.81
N PRO A 181 2.41 -13.23 -10.53
CA PRO A 181 2.61 -13.65 -11.92
C PRO A 181 2.94 -12.49 -12.87
N ILE A 182 2.51 -11.28 -12.53
CA ILE A 182 2.62 -10.11 -13.41
C ILE A 182 3.86 -9.24 -13.14
N GLY A 183 4.61 -9.47 -12.06
CA GLY A 183 5.73 -8.59 -11.67
C GLY A 183 6.90 -8.54 -12.65
N LYS A 184 6.97 -9.50 -13.57
CA LYS A 184 7.94 -9.57 -14.67
C LYS A 184 7.53 -8.78 -15.92
N TYR A 185 6.36 -8.13 -15.92
CA TYR A 185 5.84 -7.41 -17.08
C TYR A 185 5.68 -5.92 -16.82
N LEU A 186 5.82 -5.14 -17.90
CA LEU A 186 5.37 -3.75 -17.94
C LEU A 186 3.84 -3.69 -18.00
N LYS A 187 3.23 -2.69 -17.36
CA LYS A 187 1.76 -2.53 -17.37
C LYS A 187 1.14 -2.51 -18.78
N PRO A 188 1.72 -1.86 -19.79
CA PRO A 188 1.22 -1.96 -21.17
C PRO A 188 1.19 -3.40 -21.68
N LYS A 189 2.20 -4.21 -21.35
CA LYS A 189 2.25 -5.63 -21.74
C LYS A 189 1.16 -6.45 -21.06
N VAL A 190 0.86 -6.18 -19.79
CA VAL A 190 -0.27 -6.81 -19.06
C VAL A 190 -1.60 -6.51 -19.77
N ARG A 191 -1.83 -5.26 -20.20
CA ARG A 191 -3.03 -4.91 -20.97
C ARG A 191 -3.11 -5.63 -22.32
N ILE A 192 -1.99 -5.77 -23.03
CA ILE A 192 -1.92 -6.53 -24.29
C ILE A 192 -2.25 -8.01 -24.05
N ILE A 193 -1.75 -8.62 -22.96
CA ILE A 193 -2.08 -10.01 -22.60
C ILE A 193 -3.59 -10.14 -22.35
N ALA A 194 -4.18 -9.23 -21.58
CA ALA A 194 -5.62 -9.23 -21.31
C ALA A 194 -6.46 -9.15 -22.59
N GLN A 195 -6.10 -8.26 -23.51
CA GLN A 195 -6.78 -8.11 -24.80
C GLN A 195 -6.67 -9.39 -25.65
N LYS A 196 -5.46 -9.95 -25.79
CA LYS A 196 -5.23 -11.19 -26.56
C LYS A 196 -5.93 -12.41 -25.97
N ALA A 197 -6.05 -12.47 -24.64
CA ALA A 197 -6.78 -13.51 -23.95
C ALA A 197 -8.31 -13.29 -23.99
N GLY A 198 -8.79 -12.16 -24.52
CA GLY A 198 -10.20 -11.82 -24.57
C GLY A 198 -10.82 -11.68 -23.17
N LEU A 199 -10.07 -11.11 -22.21
CA LEU A 199 -10.55 -10.90 -20.85
C LEU A 199 -11.49 -9.68 -20.80
N PRO A 200 -12.67 -9.79 -20.17
CA PRO A 200 -13.64 -8.68 -20.07
C PRO A 200 -13.06 -7.39 -19.44
N THR A 201 -12.07 -7.52 -18.57
CA THR A 201 -11.43 -6.41 -17.85
C THR A 201 -10.32 -5.73 -18.63
N ALA A 202 -10.02 -6.13 -19.87
CA ALA A 202 -8.88 -5.63 -20.65
C ALA A 202 -8.85 -4.10 -20.81
N GLN A 203 -10.02 -3.47 -20.95
CA GLN A 203 -10.18 -2.02 -21.09
C GLN A 203 -10.52 -1.31 -19.78
N LYS A 204 -10.68 -2.04 -18.67
CA LYS A 204 -11.00 -1.43 -17.38
C LYS A 204 -9.87 -0.51 -16.92
N LYS A 205 -10.23 0.67 -16.44
CA LYS A 205 -9.26 1.63 -15.87
C LYS A 205 -8.69 1.08 -14.57
N ASP A 206 -7.45 1.46 -14.25
CA ASP A 206 -6.84 1.07 -12.98
C ASP A 206 -7.61 1.73 -11.84
N SER A 207 -7.88 0.99 -10.77
CA SER A 207 -8.47 1.53 -9.54
C SER A 207 -7.61 2.68 -9.01
N GLN A 208 -8.26 3.75 -8.58
CA GLN A 208 -7.64 4.92 -7.94
C GLN A 208 -8.22 5.05 -6.53
N GLY A 209 -7.41 5.50 -5.58
CA GLY A 209 -7.82 5.68 -4.18
C GLY A 209 -7.37 4.53 -3.28
N LEU A 210 -7.94 4.50 -2.08
CA LEU A 210 -7.61 3.53 -1.05
C LEU A 210 -8.05 2.13 -1.49
N CYS A 211 -7.21 1.10 -1.27
CA CYS A 211 -7.55 -0.27 -1.65
C CYS A 211 -8.93 -0.65 -1.10
N PHE A 212 -9.79 -1.19 -1.96
CA PHE A 212 -11.17 -1.62 -1.69
C PHE A 212 -12.21 -0.56 -1.28
N ILE A 213 -11.81 0.61 -0.77
CA ILE A 213 -12.74 1.70 -0.42
C ILE A 213 -13.00 2.62 -1.63
N GLY A 214 -12.06 2.68 -2.59
CA GLY A 214 -12.23 3.39 -3.85
C GLY A 214 -11.91 4.88 -3.77
N LYS A 215 -12.57 5.69 -4.62
CA LYS A 215 -12.41 7.15 -4.64
C LYS A 215 -13.25 7.78 -3.53
N LEU A 216 -12.65 7.86 -2.35
CA LEU A 216 -13.23 8.48 -1.17
C LEU A 216 -12.54 9.82 -0.91
N ASP A 217 -13.32 10.86 -0.62
CA ASP A 217 -12.75 12.07 -0.03
C ASP A 217 -12.35 11.74 1.41
N MET A 218 -11.04 11.73 1.68
CA MET A 218 -10.51 11.34 2.99
C MET A 218 -10.98 12.27 4.11
N ARG A 219 -11.26 13.54 3.83
CA ARG A 219 -11.76 14.48 4.84
C ARG A 219 -13.20 14.17 5.19
N GLU A 220 -14.04 13.95 4.17
CA GLU A 220 -15.43 13.54 4.38
C GLU A 220 -15.50 12.22 5.15
N PHE A 221 -14.69 11.24 4.77
CA PHE A 221 -14.59 9.99 5.52
C PHE A 221 -14.21 10.21 6.97
N LEU A 222 -13.11 10.93 7.23
CA LEU A 222 -12.61 11.15 8.58
C LEU A 222 -13.59 11.95 9.44
N SER A 223 -14.41 12.85 8.87
CA SER A 223 -15.38 13.64 9.64
C SER A 223 -16.50 12.81 10.28
N HIS A 224 -16.70 11.56 9.85
CA HIS A 224 -17.64 10.62 10.49
C HIS A 224 -17.05 9.96 11.75
N TYR A 225 -15.72 10.02 11.91
CA TYR A 225 -15.01 9.33 13.00
C TYR A 225 -14.22 10.26 13.91
N ILE A 226 -13.89 11.44 13.42
CA ILE A 226 -13.15 12.49 14.12
C ILE A 226 -14.04 13.73 13.99
N ALA A 227 -14.35 14.39 15.10
CA ALA A 227 -15.17 15.60 15.04
C ALA A 227 -14.39 16.72 14.31
N PRO A 228 -14.99 17.41 13.33
CA PRO A 228 -14.34 18.55 12.69
C PRO A 228 -14.28 19.72 13.69
N VAL A 229 -13.06 20.14 14.02
CA VAL A 229 -12.83 21.32 14.85
C VAL A 229 -12.06 22.34 14.02
N HIS A 230 -12.65 23.52 13.84
CA HIS A 230 -11.97 24.59 13.12
C HIS A 230 -10.73 25.07 13.87
N GLY A 231 -9.68 25.38 13.12
CA GLY A 231 -8.40 25.80 13.69
C GLY A 231 -7.63 26.69 12.73
N GLU A 232 -6.55 27.30 13.23
CA GLU A 232 -5.79 28.32 12.52
C GLU A 232 -4.69 27.73 11.63
N VAL A 233 -4.49 28.36 10.48
CA VAL A 233 -3.33 28.12 9.60
C VAL A 233 -2.35 29.26 9.80
N MET A 234 -1.12 28.93 10.20
CA MET A 234 -0.09 29.89 10.56
C MET A 234 1.17 29.73 9.70
N THR A 235 1.92 30.81 9.51
CA THR A 235 3.29 30.73 8.95
C THR A 235 4.27 30.25 10.02
N SER A 236 5.48 29.88 9.60
CA SER A 236 6.59 29.58 10.54
C SER A 236 6.98 30.75 11.46
N ALA A 237 6.55 31.98 11.15
CA ALA A 237 6.73 33.15 12.00
C ALA A 237 5.57 33.38 12.99
N GLY A 238 4.61 32.46 13.08
CA GLY A 238 3.45 32.54 13.98
C GLY A 238 2.33 33.47 13.48
N LYS A 239 2.39 33.97 12.24
CA LYS A 239 1.32 34.80 11.67
C LYS A 239 0.16 33.93 11.22
N VAL A 240 -1.03 34.18 11.74
CA VAL A 240 -2.28 33.56 11.25
C VAL A 240 -2.58 34.08 9.84
N ILE A 241 -2.69 33.16 8.89
CA ILE A 241 -2.94 33.46 7.47
C ILE A 241 -4.17 32.76 6.94
N GLY A 242 -4.92 32.02 7.76
CA GLY A 242 -6.02 31.20 7.26
C GLY A 242 -6.60 30.25 8.30
N GLU A 243 -7.46 29.35 7.84
CA GLU A 243 -8.21 28.44 8.70
C GLU A 243 -8.33 27.05 8.05
N HIS A 244 -8.60 26.05 8.89
CA HIS A 244 -8.82 24.67 8.45
C HIS A 244 -9.97 24.03 9.24
N ARG A 245 -10.50 22.91 8.74
CA ARG A 245 -11.61 22.15 9.36
C ARG A 245 -11.22 21.09 10.38
N GLY A 246 -9.92 20.96 10.68
CA GLY A 246 -9.37 20.05 11.70
C GLY A 246 -7.98 19.57 11.32
N ALA A 247 -6.98 19.82 12.17
CA ALA A 247 -5.58 19.55 11.85
C ALA A 247 -5.32 18.07 11.52
N ALA A 248 -6.07 17.16 12.15
CA ALA A 248 -6.03 15.72 11.91
C ALA A 248 -6.30 15.31 10.45
N TYR A 249 -7.05 16.10 9.67
CA TYR A 249 -7.41 15.76 8.28
C TYR A 249 -6.32 16.03 7.25
N TYR A 250 -5.20 16.61 7.67
CA TYR A 250 -4.17 17.08 6.77
C TYR A 250 -2.90 16.27 6.87
N THR A 251 -2.17 16.19 5.76
CA THR A 251 -0.88 15.51 5.67
C THR A 251 0.24 16.53 5.49
N LEU A 252 1.40 16.26 6.10
CA LEU A 252 2.58 17.10 5.86
C LEU A 252 2.93 17.08 4.36
N GLY A 253 3.15 18.25 3.79
CA GLY A 253 3.44 18.48 2.37
C GLY A 253 2.21 18.66 1.50
N GLN A 254 1.02 18.61 2.08
CA GLN A 254 -0.21 18.95 1.39
C GLN A 254 -0.28 20.44 1.07
N ARG A 255 -0.72 20.76 -0.14
CA ARG A 255 -0.81 22.12 -0.69
C ARG A 255 -2.24 22.70 -0.65
N HIS A 256 -3.25 21.84 -0.56
CA HIS A 256 -4.64 22.22 -0.79
C HIS A 256 -5.56 21.82 0.36
N GLY A 257 -6.75 22.41 0.42
CA GLY A 257 -7.84 22.01 1.30
C GLY A 257 -7.96 22.81 2.59
N PHE A 258 -7.01 23.67 2.92
CA PHE A 258 -7.14 24.71 3.95
C PHE A 258 -7.35 26.07 3.27
N SER A 259 -7.98 27.01 3.96
CA SER A 259 -8.17 28.37 3.43
C SER A 259 -6.99 29.25 3.83
N THR A 260 -6.60 30.16 2.96
CA THR A 260 -5.65 31.24 3.27
C THR A 260 -6.28 32.58 2.90
N ARG A 261 -6.17 33.57 3.77
CA ARG A 261 -6.64 34.95 3.54
C ARG A 261 -5.73 35.58 2.49
N ALA A 262 -6.28 35.70 1.27
CA ALA A 262 -5.70 36.35 0.08
C ALA A 262 -4.24 35.97 -0.26
N GLN A 263 -4.06 34.95 -1.11
CA GLN A 263 -2.80 34.77 -1.83
C GLN A 263 -2.80 35.72 -3.04
N SER A 264 -1.74 36.50 -3.22
CA SER A 264 -1.52 37.18 -4.50
C SER A 264 -1.36 36.12 -5.60
N PRO A 265 -1.88 36.32 -6.83
CA PRO A 265 -1.73 35.35 -7.93
C PRO A 265 -0.27 34.98 -8.24
N HIS A 266 0.69 35.80 -7.79
CA HIS A 266 2.12 35.62 -7.99
C HIS A 266 2.85 35.00 -6.77
N GLU A 267 2.14 34.70 -5.68
CA GLU A 267 2.74 34.13 -4.49
C GLU A 267 2.99 32.63 -4.67
N SER A 268 4.15 32.16 -4.19
CA SER A 268 4.46 30.73 -4.21
C SER A 268 3.44 29.95 -3.39
N PRO A 269 3.15 28.68 -3.71
CA PRO A 269 2.16 27.93 -2.94
C PRO A 269 2.65 27.63 -1.53
N TYR A 270 1.72 27.57 -0.58
CA TYR A 270 1.97 27.09 0.78
C TYR A 270 1.86 25.56 0.85
N TYR A 271 2.73 24.96 1.66
CA TYR A 271 2.74 23.55 2.01
C TYR A 271 2.67 23.40 3.52
N ILE A 272 1.88 22.46 4.02
CA ILE A 272 1.85 22.14 5.46
C ILE A 272 3.20 21.53 5.85
N VAL A 273 3.90 22.15 6.80
CA VAL A 273 5.21 21.71 7.29
C VAL A 273 5.16 21.17 8.71
N ALA A 274 4.16 21.56 9.51
CA ALA A 274 3.93 21.01 10.83
C ALA A 274 2.44 21.00 11.18
N LYS A 275 2.09 20.17 12.16
CA LYS A 275 0.75 20.08 12.74
C LYS A 275 0.89 20.02 14.25
N ASP A 276 0.04 20.74 14.95
CA ASP A 276 -0.14 20.60 16.38
C ASP A 276 -1.59 20.19 16.65
N ILE A 277 -1.77 18.95 17.13
CA ILE A 277 -3.08 18.39 17.41
C ILE A 277 -3.66 18.93 18.72
N GLY A 278 -2.81 19.26 19.69
CA GLY A 278 -3.23 19.81 20.99
C GLY A 278 -3.78 21.23 20.84
N SER A 279 -3.08 22.08 20.09
CA SER A 279 -3.57 23.44 19.77
C SER A 279 -4.51 23.50 18.55
N ASN A 280 -4.68 22.38 17.83
CA ASN A 280 -5.44 22.29 16.58
C ASN A 280 -5.01 23.35 15.54
N THR A 281 -3.70 23.42 15.26
CA THR A 281 -3.13 24.36 14.29
C THR A 281 -2.33 23.67 13.19
N LEU A 282 -2.25 24.34 12.03
CA LEU A 282 -1.38 23.95 10.92
C LEU A 282 -0.32 25.02 10.68
N THR A 283 0.95 24.61 10.58
CA THR A 283 2.03 25.50 10.13
C THR A 283 2.31 25.27 8.66
N VAL A 284 2.41 26.34 7.87
CA VAL A 284 2.70 26.29 6.44
C VAL A 284 3.93 27.10 6.04
N ALA A 285 4.60 26.66 4.98
CA ALA A 285 5.73 27.35 4.36
C ALA A 285 5.75 27.16 2.84
N HIS A 286 6.38 28.07 2.10
CA HIS A 286 6.54 27.94 0.65
C HIS A 286 7.55 26.88 0.24
N THR A 287 8.53 26.60 1.11
CA THR A 287 9.56 25.59 0.86
C THR A 287 9.47 24.49 1.91
N PRO A 288 8.91 23.32 1.57
CA PRO A 288 8.80 22.18 2.48
C PRO A 288 10.12 21.39 2.54
N LYS A 289 11.16 21.97 3.16
CA LYS A 289 12.44 21.30 3.38
C LYS A 289 12.76 21.21 4.86
N THR A 290 13.33 20.07 5.27
CA THR A 290 13.98 19.92 6.57
C THR A 290 15.49 19.83 6.34
N ALA A 291 16.28 20.26 7.32
CA ALA A 291 17.71 20.00 7.34
C ALA A 291 18.03 18.57 7.81
N GLU A 292 17.02 17.82 8.23
CA GLU A 292 17.16 16.45 8.74
C GLU A 292 17.72 15.51 7.68
N LYS A 293 18.60 14.64 8.18
CA LYS A 293 19.21 13.55 7.44
C LYS A 293 18.97 12.20 8.08
N GLU A 294 18.29 12.16 9.22
CA GLU A 294 17.99 10.92 9.93
C GLU A 294 16.49 10.79 10.11
N VAL A 295 15.98 9.58 9.97
CA VAL A 295 14.57 9.26 10.18
C VAL A 295 14.50 8.07 11.10
N SER A 296 13.82 8.24 12.23
CA SER A 296 13.48 7.15 13.13
C SER A 296 12.28 6.40 12.59
N VAL A 297 12.32 5.08 12.68
CA VAL A 297 11.23 4.19 12.33
C VAL A 297 11.00 3.19 13.46
N ARG A 298 9.72 2.88 13.69
CA ARG A 298 9.27 1.82 14.60
C ARG A 298 8.64 0.66 13.85
N ASP A 299 8.33 -0.41 14.57
CA ASP A 299 7.64 -1.59 14.05
C ASP A 299 8.33 -2.16 12.80
N THR A 300 9.66 -2.20 12.81
CA THR A 300 10.43 -2.67 11.67
C THR A 300 10.14 -4.12 11.36
N ARG A 301 10.02 -4.41 10.07
CA ARG A 301 9.85 -5.75 9.52
C ARG A 301 10.83 -5.92 8.38
N TRP A 302 11.53 -7.05 8.41
CA TRP A 302 12.53 -7.42 7.42
C TRP A 302 12.06 -8.67 6.71
N THR A 303 12.16 -8.67 5.38
CA THR A 303 11.59 -9.74 4.54
C THR A 303 12.29 -11.07 4.79
N LEU A 304 13.61 -11.04 5.01
CA LEU A 304 14.44 -12.20 5.32
C LEU A 304 15.20 -12.03 6.65
N SER A 305 16.16 -11.11 6.69
CA SER A 305 16.98 -10.82 7.87
C SER A 305 17.17 -9.31 8.03
N PRO A 306 17.45 -8.81 9.25
CA PRO A 306 17.80 -7.41 9.43
C PRO A 306 18.96 -6.98 8.52
N PRO A 307 18.93 -5.75 7.99
CA PRO A 307 19.99 -5.22 7.15
C PRO A 307 21.29 -5.06 7.93
N ILE A 308 22.41 -5.17 7.24
CA ILE A 308 23.74 -4.98 7.80
C ILE A 308 23.89 -3.50 8.19
N VAL A 309 24.16 -3.27 9.47
CA VAL A 309 24.38 -1.91 10.01
C VAL A 309 25.51 -1.22 9.24
N ASN A 310 25.32 0.07 8.92
CA ASN A 310 26.29 0.91 8.20
C ASN A 310 26.66 0.47 6.77
N LYS A 311 26.00 -0.57 6.20
CA LYS A 311 26.06 -0.82 4.76
C LYS A 311 25.29 0.28 4.00
N ARG A 312 25.75 0.58 2.78
CA ARG A 312 25.05 1.50 1.87
C ARG A 312 23.85 0.81 1.24
N TYR A 313 22.70 1.45 1.37
CA TYR A 313 21.41 1.04 0.83
C TYR A 313 20.72 2.20 0.14
N THR A 314 19.52 1.92 -0.37
CA THR A 314 18.58 2.97 -0.76
C THR A 314 17.26 2.83 -0.04
N ALA A 315 16.55 3.93 0.18
CA ALA A 315 15.24 3.91 0.80
C ALA A 315 14.28 4.91 0.14
N ARG A 316 12.99 4.73 0.39
CA ARG A 316 11.94 5.72 0.07
C ARG A 316 10.98 5.85 1.25
N LEU A 317 10.51 7.07 1.51
CA LEU A 317 9.60 7.42 2.61
C LEU A 317 8.14 7.54 2.13
N ARG A 318 7.93 7.52 0.81
CA ARG A 318 6.62 7.53 0.18
C ARG A 318 6.64 6.76 -1.13
N TYR A 319 5.48 6.21 -1.49
CA TYR A 319 5.32 5.53 -2.77
C TYR A 319 5.67 6.46 -3.95
N ARG A 320 6.39 5.92 -4.94
CA ARG A 320 6.90 6.62 -6.14
C ARG A 320 7.92 7.75 -5.90
N GLN A 321 8.40 7.93 -4.67
CA GLN A 321 9.60 8.75 -4.47
C GLN A 321 10.81 8.06 -5.11
N ARG A 322 11.71 8.84 -5.70
CA ARG A 322 13.02 8.36 -6.12
C ARG A 322 13.75 7.78 -4.91
N LEU A 323 14.42 6.65 -5.11
CA LEU A 323 15.26 6.02 -4.10
C LEU A 323 16.38 6.97 -3.66
N LEU A 324 16.54 7.10 -2.34
CA LEU A 324 17.53 7.96 -1.69
C LEU A 324 18.62 7.10 -1.07
N ALA A 325 19.88 7.48 -1.27
CA ALA A 325 21.02 6.79 -0.65
C ALA A 325 20.99 6.96 0.87
N CYS A 326 21.16 5.85 1.58
CA CYS A 326 21.11 5.80 3.04
C CYS A 326 21.96 4.68 3.64
N SER A 327 22.04 4.69 4.96
CA SER A 327 22.51 3.60 5.82
C SER A 327 21.53 3.42 6.97
N VAL A 328 21.57 2.27 7.62
CA VAL A 328 20.62 1.92 8.69
C VAL A 328 21.36 1.53 9.95
N ARG A 329 20.84 1.98 11.09
CA ARG A 329 21.22 1.56 12.44
C ARG A 329 20.02 0.88 13.07
N ILE A 330 20.18 -0.39 13.47
CA ILE A 330 19.12 -1.16 14.13
C ILE A 330 19.13 -0.86 15.62
N GLY A 331 17.97 -0.52 16.18
CA GLY A 331 17.75 -0.30 17.60
C GLY A 331 17.16 -1.51 18.31
N SER A 332 16.78 -1.32 19.59
CA SER A 332 15.98 -2.28 20.36
C SER A 332 14.52 -2.29 19.92
N ASN A 333 13.73 -3.29 20.32
CA ASN A 333 12.26 -3.32 20.17
C ASN A 333 11.73 -3.13 18.74
N ALA A 334 12.48 -3.62 17.74
CA ALA A 334 12.15 -3.44 16.32
C ALA A 334 12.14 -1.96 15.87
N ASP A 335 12.90 -1.09 16.51
CA ASP A 335 13.15 0.27 16.02
C ASP A 335 14.41 0.32 15.15
N ALA A 336 14.49 1.32 14.26
CA ALA A 336 15.71 1.63 13.52
C ALA A 336 15.82 3.13 13.22
N VAL A 337 17.04 3.58 12.96
CA VAL A 337 17.32 4.92 12.45
C VAL A 337 17.96 4.80 11.08
N VAL A 338 17.39 5.50 10.09
CA VAL A 338 17.88 5.52 8.72
C VAL A 338 18.52 6.87 8.44
N ALA A 339 19.83 6.86 8.17
CA ALA A 339 20.63 8.04 7.90
C ALA A 339 20.86 8.20 6.39
N PHE A 340 20.49 9.35 5.85
CA PHE A 340 20.53 9.71 4.44
C PHE A 340 21.73 10.62 4.14
N THR A 341 22.27 10.50 2.92
CA THR A 341 23.42 11.32 2.50
C THR A 341 23.06 12.80 2.33
N ASN A 342 21.85 13.08 1.83
CA ASN A 342 21.35 14.41 1.55
C ASN A 342 20.21 14.79 2.51
N ALA A 343 20.02 16.10 2.71
CA ALA A 343 18.89 16.62 3.47
C ALA A 343 17.55 16.18 2.84
N LEU A 344 16.59 15.87 3.69
CA LEU A 344 15.29 15.37 3.27
C LEU A 344 14.30 16.52 2.99
N GLY A 345 13.28 16.19 2.20
CA GLY A 345 12.04 16.98 2.22
C GLY A 345 11.23 16.63 3.46
N ILE A 346 9.94 16.95 3.43
CA ILE A 346 9.02 16.56 4.51
C ILE A 346 9.08 15.06 4.83
N ILE A 347 9.12 14.77 6.13
CA ILE A 347 9.10 13.43 6.70
C ILE A 347 7.70 13.22 7.34
N PRO A 348 6.77 12.53 6.66
CA PRO A 348 5.42 12.36 7.16
C PRO A 348 5.34 11.21 8.17
N ALA A 349 5.26 11.53 9.47
CA ALA A 349 5.02 10.54 10.52
C ALA A 349 3.77 9.68 10.22
N GLY A 350 3.85 8.38 10.48
CA GLY A 350 2.85 7.36 10.15
C GLY A 350 2.98 6.75 8.75
N GLN A 351 3.72 7.37 7.83
CA GLN A 351 4.06 6.74 6.54
C GLN A 351 5.11 5.64 6.73
N SER A 352 5.32 4.85 5.67
CA SER A 352 6.31 3.78 5.68
C SER A 352 7.63 4.25 5.08
N LEU A 353 8.73 3.88 5.72
CA LEU A 353 10.07 3.94 5.13
C LEU A 353 10.46 2.52 4.74
N VAL A 354 10.78 2.32 3.46
CA VAL A 354 11.13 1.01 2.90
C VAL A 354 12.56 1.02 2.36
N LEU A 355 13.34 0.04 2.77
CA LEU A 355 14.76 -0.14 2.47
C LEU A 355 14.94 -1.13 1.31
N TYR A 356 15.90 -0.83 0.43
CA TYR A 356 16.21 -1.58 -0.77
C TYR A 356 17.72 -1.78 -0.94
N ASP A 357 18.10 -2.96 -1.43
CA ASP A 357 19.43 -3.27 -1.95
C ASP A 357 19.34 -3.66 -3.43
N GLY A 358 19.69 -2.73 -4.31
CA GLY A 358 19.38 -2.85 -5.74
C GLY A 358 17.88 -2.98 -5.98
N ASP A 359 17.46 -4.14 -6.51
CA ASP A 359 16.06 -4.48 -6.76
C ASP A 359 15.38 -5.16 -5.57
N GLU A 360 16.11 -5.61 -4.57
CA GLU A 360 15.57 -6.33 -3.42
C GLU A 360 14.95 -5.36 -2.40
N CYS A 361 13.71 -5.63 -2.01
CA CYS A 361 13.03 -4.99 -0.89
C CYS A 361 13.41 -5.74 0.39
N LEU A 362 14.23 -5.10 1.22
CA LEU A 362 14.71 -5.71 2.46
C LEU A 362 13.67 -5.66 3.58
N GLY A 363 12.70 -4.75 3.47
CA GLY A 363 11.75 -4.46 4.53
C GLY A 363 11.65 -2.97 4.84
N GLY A 364 11.14 -2.62 6.01
CA GLY A 364 10.86 -1.25 6.37
C GLY A 364 10.19 -1.10 7.73
N GLY A 365 9.77 0.12 8.04
CA GLY A 365 9.08 0.46 9.29
C GLY A 365 8.21 1.70 9.15
N ILE A 366 7.53 2.07 10.24
CA ILE A 366 6.65 3.23 10.31
C ILE A 366 7.45 4.43 10.82
N ILE A 367 7.43 5.53 10.07
CA ILE A 367 8.08 6.79 10.44
C ILE A 367 7.42 7.35 11.70
N VAL A 368 8.23 7.75 12.69
CA VAL A 368 7.75 8.33 13.96
C VAL A 368 7.98 9.83 14.04
#